data_AF-A0A396J626-F1
#
_entry.id   AF-A0A396J626-F1
#
_cell.length_a   1.000
_cell.length_b   1.000
_cell.length_c   1.000
_cell.angle_alpha   90.00
_cell.angle_beta   90.00
_cell.angle_gamma   90.00
#
_symmetry.space_group_name_H-M   'P 1'
#
loop_
_entity.id
_entity.type
_entity.pdbx_description
1 polymer ?
#
loop_
_entity_poly.entity_id
_entity_poly.type
_entity_poly.pdbx_seq_one_letter_code
_entity_poly.pdbx_strand_id
1 'polypeptide(L)' 'MKKMADIFKFVYDMIFFVSVFLIVVYGEKECISDAVCYEKYPGPFNFIMNCVDGYCKAFPNYYR' A
#
# COMPACT_ATOMS: atom_id res chain seq x y z
N MET A 1 -35.14 22.78 4.58
CA MET A 1 -34.26 21.92 5.41
C MET A 1 -33.89 20.59 4.76
N LYS A 2 -34.80 19.88 4.03
CA LYS A 2 -34.49 18.63 3.29
C LYS A 2 -33.23 18.70 2.40
N LYS A 3 -33.07 19.79 1.64
CA LYS A 3 -31.90 19.98 0.75
C LYS A 3 -30.54 19.94 1.44
N MET A 4 -30.42 20.42 2.69
CA MET A 4 -29.15 20.34 3.40
C MET A 4 -28.85 18.91 3.85
N ALA A 5 -29.86 18.18 4.31
CA ALA A 5 -29.70 16.78 4.70
C ALA A 5 -29.27 15.91 3.51
N ASP A 6 -29.80 16.17 2.32
CA ASP A 6 -29.40 15.47 1.09
C ASP A 6 -27.93 15.77 0.71
N ILE A 7 -27.49 17.02 0.88
CA ILE A 7 -26.10 17.42 0.66
C ILE A 7 -25.17 16.76 1.67
N PHE A 8 -25.51 16.76 2.96
CA PHE A 8 -24.71 16.10 3.98
C PHE A 8 -24.61 14.60 3.75
N LYS A 9 -25.70 13.95 3.32
CA LYS A 9 -25.71 12.53 2.97
C LYS A 9 -24.75 12.25 1.80
N PHE A 10 -24.82 13.04 0.73
CA PHE A 10 -23.93 12.88 -0.41
C PHE A 10 -22.45 13.05 -0.03
N VAL A 11 -22.13 14.06 0.79
CA VAL A 11 -20.76 14.28 1.27
C VAL A 11 -20.29 13.11 2.13
N TYR A 12 -21.14 12.60 3.02
CA TYR A 12 -20.82 11.44 3.85
C TYR A 12 -20.54 10.19 3.01
N ASP A 13 -21.40 9.91 2.03
CA ASP A 13 -21.22 8.78 1.11
C ASP A 13 -19.89 8.92 0.35
N MET A 14 -19.58 10.10 -0.18
CA MET A 14 -18.30 10.38 -0.84
C MET A 14 -17.09 10.15 0.06
N ILE A 15 -17.11 10.65 1.30
CA ILE A 15 -16.03 10.44 2.28
C ILE A 15 -15.86 8.95 2.57
N PHE A 16 -16.97 8.23 2.75
CA PHE A 16 -16.95 6.80 3.00
C PHE A 16 -16.32 6.03 1.85
N PHE A 17 -16.73 6.32 0.61
CA PHE A 17 -16.14 5.70 -0.59
C PHE A 17 -14.65 5.98 -0.71
N VAL A 18 -14.21 7.23 -0.52
CA VAL A 18 -12.79 7.60 -0.58
C VAL A 18 -12.00 6.88 0.52
N SER A 19 -12.55 6.80 1.74
CA SER A 19 -11.91 6.10 2.86
C SER A 19 -11.73 4.62 2.59
N VAL A 20 -12.77 3.94 2.09
CA VAL A 20 -12.70 2.52 1.72
C VAL A 20 -11.70 2.32 0.58
N PHE A 21 -11.73 3.18 -0.44
CA PHE A 21 -10.79 3.11 -1.55
C PHE A 21 -9.33 3.25 -1.09
N LEU A 22 -9.05 4.19 -0.20
CA LEU A 22 -7.71 4.36 0.39
C LEU A 22 -7.29 3.12 1.19
N ILE A 23 -8.19 2.50 1.96
CA ILE A 23 -7.88 1.26 2.69
C ILE A 23 -7.58 0.11 1.73
N VAL A 24 -8.30 -0.02 0.62
CA VAL A 24 -8.02 -1.09 -0.35
C VAL A 24 -6.69 -0.85 -1.05
N VAL A 25 -6.41 0.38 -1.49
CA VAL A 25 -5.18 0.70 -2.23
C VAL A 25 -3.93 0.71 -1.35
N TYR A 26 -4.01 1.22 -0.12
CA TYR A 26 -2.87 1.28 0.81
C TYR A 26 -2.81 0.11 1.79
N GLY A 27 -3.91 -0.62 1.98
CA GLY A 27 -3.98 -1.75 2.92
C GLY A 27 -3.38 -3.02 2.37
N GLU A 28 -3.25 -3.16 1.04
CA GLU A 28 -2.51 -4.27 0.43
C GLU A 28 -1.01 -4.04 0.56
N LYS A 29 -0.48 -4.36 1.74
CA LYS A 29 0.95 -4.54 1.93
C LYS A 29 1.39 -5.77 1.14
N GLU A 30 2.32 -5.55 0.23
CA GLU A 30 2.94 -6.55 -0.63
C GLU A 30 3.80 -7.56 0.16
N CYS A 31 4.40 -7.13 1.27
CA CYS A 31 5.30 -7.95 2.07
C CYS A 31 5.13 -7.74 3.58
N ILE A 32 5.47 -8.79 4.34
CA ILE A 32 5.50 -8.79 5.81
C ILE A 32 6.95 -8.97 6.32
N SER A 33 7.82 -9.55 5.49
CA SER A 33 9.24 -9.77 5.78
C SER A 33 10.07 -9.74 4.49
N ASP A 34 11.37 -9.55 4.64
CA ASP A 34 12.34 -9.53 3.53
C ASP A 34 12.33 -10.86 2.75
N ALA A 35 12.11 -11.98 3.44
CA ALA A 35 12.05 -13.31 2.83
C ALA A 35 10.95 -13.40 1.74
N VAL A 36 9.78 -12.81 1.99
CA VAL A 36 8.68 -12.76 1.01
C VAL A 36 9.11 -12.00 -0.25
N CYS A 37 9.91 -10.94 -0.09
CA CYS A 37 10.45 -10.19 -1.22
C CYS A 37 11.46 -10.99 -2.03
N TYR A 38 12.30 -11.79 -1.38
CA TYR A 38 13.26 -12.68 -2.07
C TYR A 38 12.59 -13.87 -2.78
N GLU A 39 11.50 -14.41 -2.22
CA GLU A 39 10.71 -15.46 -2.88
C GLU A 39 10.01 -14.92 -4.13
N LYS A 40 9.41 -13.73 -4.04
CA LYS A 40 8.65 -13.10 -5.12
C LYS A 40 9.54 -12.53 -6.21
N TYR A 41 10.67 -11.93 -5.82
CA TYR A 41 11.66 -11.34 -6.70
C TYR A 41 13.01 -12.00 -6.46
N PRO A 42 13.28 -13.15 -7.10
CA PRO A 42 14.62 -13.73 -7.14
C PRO A 42 15.51 -12.86 -8.04
N GLY A 43 15.80 -11.64 -7.59
CA GLY A 43 16.64 -10.69 -8.28
C GLY A 43 18.11 -11.12 -8.29
N PRO A 44 18.93 -10.54 -9.19
CA PRO A 44 20.35 -10.84 -9.22
C PRO A 44 21.01 -10.46 -7.87
N PHE A 45 22.00 -11.25 -7.44
CA PHE A 45 22.71 -11.13 -6.14
C PHE A 45 23.26 -9.72 -5.79
N ASN A 46 23.28 -8.81 -6.77
CA ASN A 46 23.76 -7.44 -6.65
C ASN A 46 22.75 -6.49 -5.98
N PHE A 47 21.53 -6.95 -5.69
CA PHE A 47 20.51 -6.16 -4.97
C PHE A 47 20.05 -6.86 -3.70
N ILE A 48 19.94 -6.09 -2.63
CA ILE A 48 19.31 -6.52 -1.38
C ILE A 48 17.83 -6.17 -1.48
N MET A 49 16.95 -7.16 -1.28
CA MET A 49 15.50 -6.97 -1.26
C MET A 49 15.06 -6.83 0.20
N ASN A 50 14.51 -5.67 0.55
CA ASN A 50 13.97 -5.43 1.88
C ASN A 50 12.47 -5.14 1.80
N CYS A 51 11.74 -5.57 2.82
CA CYS A 51 10.36 -5.19 3.04
C CYS A 51 10.31 -3.88 3.83
N VAL A 52 9.96 -2.79 3.16
CA VAL A 52 9.91 -1.45 3.75
C VAL A 52 8.51 -0.88 3.59
N ASP A 53 7.86 -0.58 4.72
CA ASP A 53 6.48 -0.09 4.80
C ASP A 53 5.45 -1.04 4.17
N GLY A 54 5.78 -2.34 4.09
CA GLY A 54 4.95 -3.34 3.45
C GLY A 54 5.14 -3.43 1.94
N TYR A 55 6.16 -2.79 1.37
CA TYR A 55 6.51 -2.90 -0.05
C TYR A 55 7.93 -3.45 -0.22
N CYS A 56 8.14 -4.27 -1.26
CA CYS A 56 9.46 -4.80 -1.57
C CYS A 56 10.30 -3.72 -2.27
N LYS A 57 11.40 -3.31 -1.65
CA LYS A 57 12.35 -2.33 -2.19
C LYS A 57 13.70 -2.98 -2.45
N ALA A 58 14.24 -2.73 -3.64
CA ALA A 58 15.58 -3.15 -4.03
C ALA A 58 16.59 -2.06 -3.67
N PHE A 59 17.65 -2.43 -2.95
CA PHE A 59 18.77 -1.57 -2.63
C PHE A 59 20.05 -2.11 -3.27
N PRO A 60 20.90 -1.25 -3.85
CA PRO A 60 22.19 -1.66 -4.39
C PRO A 60 23.05 -2.28 -3.26
N ASN A 61 23.57 -3.47 -3.53
CA ASN A 61 24.41 -4.19 -2.59
C ASN A 61 25.86 -3.68 -2.69
N TYR A 62 26.17 -2.55 -2.03
CA TYR A 62 27.49 -1.93 -2.07
C TYR A 62 28.56 -2.64 -1.21
N TYR A 63 28.18 -3.67 -0.43
CA TYR A 63 29.05 -4.26 0.61
C TYR A 63 28.90 -5.78 0.75
N ARG A 64 28.97 -6.52 -0.37
CA ARG A 64 29.33 -7.95 -0.35
C ARG A 64 30.32 -8.28 -1.46
#